data_AF-A0A060C3L1-F1
#
_entry.id   AF-A0A060C3L1-F1
#
_cell.length_a   1.000
_cell.length_b   1.000
_cell.length_c   1.000
_cell.angle_alpha   90.00
_cell.angle_beta   90.00
_cell.angle_gamma   90.00
#
_symmetry.space_group_name_H-M   'P 1'
#
loop_
_entity.id
_entity.type
_entity.pdbx_description
1 polymer ?
#
loop_
_entity_poly.entity_id
_entity_poly.type
_entity_poly.pdbx_seq_one_letter_code
_entity_poly.pdbx_strand_id
1 'polypeptide(L)' 'QYRNCLRRTDLSPAAEIPASYEHVCDTMLCTSLQHKGVKVATVEHLLSALAGLGIDNAYVDINAPEIPIMDGS' A
#
# COMPACT_ATOMS: atom_id res chain seq x y z
N GLN A 1 4.46 14.42 -8.68
CA GLN A 1 5.08 13.08 -8.72
C GLN A 1 5.17 12.60 -7.28
N TYR A 2 4.08 12.06 -6.74
CA TYR A 2 4.07 11.43 -5.43
C TYR A 2 4.52 9.98 -5.64
N ARG A 3 5.60 9.53 -5.01
CA ARG A 3 6.20 8.20 -5.26
C ARG A 3 6.20 7.34 -4.01
N ASN A 4 5.06 7.26 -3.33
CA ASN A 4 4.84 6.24 -2.31
C ASN A 4 4.72 4.86 -2.99
N CYS A 5 5.40 3.85 -2.47
CA CYS A 5 5.44 2.50 -3.04
C CYS A 5 5.43 1.43 -1.95
N LEU A 6 4.53 0.46 -2.06
CA LEU A 6 4.47 -0.71 -1.19
C LEU A 6 5.25 -1.87 -1.81
N ARG A 7 6.02 -2.58 -0.99
CA ARG A 7 6.88 -3.68 -1.42
C ARG A 7 6.57 -4.95 -0.65
N ARG A 8 6.12 -5.99 -1.34
CA ARG A 8 5.88 -7.34 -0.80
C ARG A 8 7.20 -8.11 -0.74
N THR A 9 7.88 -8.06 0.41
CA THR A 9 9.20 -8.66 0.64
C THR A 9 9.14 -10.16 0.92
N ASP A 10 7.94 -10.70 1.16
CA ASP A 10 7.69 -12.15 1.25
C ASP A 10 7.67 -12.85 -0.12
N LEU A 11 7.66 -12.10 -1.22
CA LEU A 11 7.72 -12.62 -2.58
C LEU A 11 9.14 -12.54 -3.15
N SER A 12 9.45 -13.41 -4.11
CA SER A 12 10.75 -13.44 -4.82
C SER A 12 10.54 -13.41 -6.34
N PRO A 13 10.95 -12.34 -7.05
CA PRO A 13 11.49 -11.09 -6.49
C PRO A 13 10.44 -10.31 -5.67
N ALA A 14 10.90 -9.43 -4.78
CA ALA A 14 10.01 -8.57 -4.03
C ALA A 14 9.14 -7.76 -5.01
N ALA A 15 7.82 -7.82 -4.81
CA ALA A 15 6.88 -7.18 -5.72
C ALA A 15 6.60 -5.75 -5.29
N GLU A 16 6.68 -4.81 -6.24
CA GLU A 16 6.45 -3.40 -6.00
C GLU A 16 5.07 -2.98 -6.51
N ILE A 17 4.35 -2.21 -5.69
CA ILE A 17 3.01 -1.71 -5.96
C ILE A 17 3.06 -0.19 -5.71
N PRO A 18 3.04 0.65 -6.76
CA PRO A 18 2.96 2.09 -6.58
C PRO A 18 1.66 2.46 -5.86
N ALA A 19 1.73 3.38 -4.89
CA ALA A 19 0.55 3.92 -4.23
C ALA A 19 -0.10 5.00 -5.10
N SER A 20 -0.72 4.54 -6.19
CA SER A 20 -1.48 5.37 -7.14
C SER A 20 -2.93 4.91 -7.17
N TYR A 21 -3.86 5.85 -7.37
CA TYR A 21 -5.28 5.54 -7.56
C TYR A 21 -5.52 4.59 -8.75
N GLU A 22 -4.63 4.60 -9.74
CA GLU A 22 -4.67 3.71 -10.91
C GLU A 22 -4.49 2.23 -10.55
N HIS A 23 -3.96 1.94 -9.36
CA HIS A 23 -3.77 0.59 -8.87
C HIS A 23 -4.85 0.16 -7.86
N VAL A 24 -5.84 1.01 -7.57
CA VAL A 24 -6.95 0.64 -6.70
C VAL A 24 -7.82 -0.42 -7.39
N CYS A 25 -7.94 -1.58 -6.77
CA CYS A 25 -8.68 -2.72 -7.34
C CYS A 25 -9.94 -3.08 -6.54
N ASP A 26 -10.02 -2.66 -5.27
CA ASP A 26 -11.14 -2.96 -4.39
C ASP A 26 -11.28 -1.86 -3.34
N THR A 27 -12.52 -1.54 -3.02
CA THR A 27 -12.90 -0.52 -2.02
C THR A 27 -14.04 -1.00 -1.13
N MET A 28 -14.50 -2.25 -1.26
CA MET A 28 -15.48 -2.80 -0.33
C MET A 28 -14.75 -3.27 0.93
N LEU A 29 -15.15 -2.73 2.09
CA LEU A 29 -14.57 -2.94 3.43
C LEU A 29 -13.20 -2.30 3.66
N CYS A 30 -12.31 -2.29 2.67
CA CYS A 30 -11.03 -1.59 2.73
C CYS A 30 -10.56 -1.13 1.35
N THR A 31 -9.58 -0.23 1.29
CA THR A 31 -8.89 0.12 0.05
C THR A 31 -7.78 -0.89 -0.22
N SER A 32 -7.81 -1.50 -1.39
CA SER A 32 -6.75 -2.41 -1.84
C SER A 32 -6.08 -1.92 -3.11
N LEU A 33 -4.76 -2.08 -3.16
CA LEU A 33 -3.96 -1.84 -4.35
C LEU A 33 -3.53 -3.16 -4.98
N GLN A 34 -3.53 -3.20 -6.31
CA GLN A 34 -3.05 -4.34 -7.09
C GLN A 34 -2.16 -3.87 -8.25
N HIS A 35 -1.00 -4.51 -8.38
CA HIS A 35 -0.11 -4.31 -9.51
C HIS A 35 0.48 -5.65 -9.95
N LYS A 36 0.45 -5.93 -11.26
CA LYS A 36 0.98 -7.18 -11.86
C LYS A 36 0.51 -8.46 -11.15
N GLY A 37 -0.77 -8.50 -10.75
CA GLY A 37 -1.37 -9.65 -10.07
C GLY A 37 -1.11 -9.74 -8.56
N VAL A 38 -0.23 -8.90 -7.99
CA VAL A 38 0.04 -8.85 -6.55
C VAL A 38 -0.86 -7.80 -5.90
N LYS A 39 -1.55 -8.18 -4.82
CA LYS A 39 -2.48 -7.33 -4.06
C LYS A 39 -1.93 -7.01 -2.67
N VAL A 40 -2.21 -5.79 -2.20
CA VAL A 40 -2.07 -5.38 -0.81
C VAL A 40 -3.38 -4.71 -0.37
N ALA A 41 -3.95 -5.19 0.72
CA ALA A 41 -5.18 -4.66 1.32
C ALA A 41 -4.91 -3.70 2.47
N THR A 42 -5.95 -2.94 2.82
CA THR A 42 -5.99 -2.07 4.02
C THR A 42 -4.96 -0.93 3.98
N VAL A 43 -4.73 -0.35 2.79
CA VAL A 43 -3.69 0.67 2.59
C VAL A 43 -4.10 2.08 3.05
N GLU A 44 -5.39 2.32 3.25
CA GLU A 44 -5.99 3.64 3.42
C GLU A 44 -5.45 4.42 4.63
N HIS A 45 -5.33 3.79 5.80
CA HIS A 45 -4.92 4.48 7.03
C HIS A 45 -3.45 4.88 6.95
N LEU A 46 -2.61 3.98 6.44
CA LEU A 46 -1.21 4.26 6.18
C LEU A 46 -1.05 5.42 5.19
N LEU A 47 -1.75 5.38 4.04
CA LEU A 47 -1.67 6.44 3.04
C LEU A 47 -2.23 7.76 3.56
N SER A 48 -3.27 7.73 4.40
CA SER A 48 -3.81 8.90 5.10
C SER A 48 -2.79 9.52 6.06
N ALA A 49 -2.10 8.71 6.85
CA ALA A 49 -1.04 9.16 7.76
C ALA A 49 0.15 9.78 7.01
N LEU A 50 0.59 9.14 5.92
CA LEU A 50 1.66 9.69 5.06
C LEU A 50 1.24 11.04 4.47
N ALA A 51 0.01 11.15 3.96
CA ALA A 51 -0.51 12.40 3.43
C ALA A 51 -0.64 13.49 4.51
N GLY A 52 -1.14 13.15 5.70
CA GLY A 52 -1.29 14.07 6.82
C GLY A 52 0.05 14.60 7.36
N LEU A 53 1.13 13.82 7.25
CA LEU A 53 2.49 14.22 7.61
C LEU A 53 3.25 14.92 6.47
N GLY A 54 2.67 15.04 5.27
CA GLY A 54 3.33 15.59 4.09
C GLY A 54 4.46 14.70 3.56
N ILE A 55 4.37 13.38 3.76
CA ILE A 55 5.34 12.41 3.24
C ILE A 55 4.92 12.00 1.83
N ASP A 56 5.64 12.55 0.85
CA ASP A 56 5.36 12.34 -0.57
C ASP A 56 6.10 11.15 -1.19
N ASN A 57 7.18 10.69 -0.55
CA ASN A 57 8.05 9.63 -1.06
C ASN A 57 8.48 8.69 0.07
N ALA A 58 7.96 7.47 0.04
CA ALA A 58 8.34 6.40 0.96
C ALA A 58 8.28 5.04 0.26
N TYR A 59 9.19 4.15 0.66
CA TYR A 59 9.07 2.72 0.43
C TYR A 59 8.56 2.05 1.70
N VAL A 60 7.47 1.30 1.57
CA VAL A 60 6.84 0.58 2.68
C VAL A 60 6.97 -0.91 2.41
N ASP A 61 7.91 -1.54 3.11
CA ASP A 61 8.15 -2.97 3.03
C ASP A 61 7.18 -3.73 3.94
N ILE A 62 6.50 -4.73 3.38
CA ILE A 62 5.58 -5.62 4.08
C ILE A 62 5.84 -7.07 3.67
N ASN A 63 5.69 -7.98 4.63
CA ASN A 63 5.89 -9.41 4.43
C ASN A 63 4.57 -10.19 4.39
N ALA A 64 3.45 -9.49 4.15
CA ALA A 64 2.11 -10.05 4.15
C ALA A 64 1.24 -9.33 3.10
N PRO A 65 0.13 -9.94 2.63
CA PRO A 65 -0.78 -9.33 1.65
C PRO A 65 -1.65 -8.18 2.18
N GLU A 66 -1.42 -7.71 3.41
CA GLU A 66 -2.25 -6.70 4.05
C GLU A 66 -1.38 -5.81 4.95
N ILE A 67 -1.69 -4.52 4.99
CA ILE A 67 -1.10 -3.60 5.96
C ILE A 67 -1.73 -3.87 7.33
N PRO A 68 -0.92 -4.02 8.39
CA PRO A 68 -1.46 -4.19 9.73
C PRO A 68 -2.39 -3.01 10.08
N ILE A 69 -3.62 -3.32 10.52
CA ILE A 69 -4.60 -2.32 10.99
C ILE A 69 -4.08 -1.49 12.16
N MET A 70 -3.03 -1.95 12.84
CA MET A 70 -2.52 -1.37 14.08
C MET A 70 -3.65 -1.21 15.10
N ASP A 71 -4.19 0.00 15.29
CA ASP A 71 -5.34 0.31 16.13
C ASP A 71 -6.60 0.79 15.36
N GLY A 72 -6.55 0.86 14.04
CA GLY A 72 -7.68 1.23 13.18
C GLY A 72 -7.98 2.72 13.12
N SER A 73 -7.01 3.59 13.41
CA SER A 73 -7.13 5.05 13.27
C SER A 73 -6.46 5.62 12.01
#